data_AF-A0A2N6UH12-F1
#
_entry.id   AF-A0A2N6UH12-F1
#
_cell.length_a   1.000
_cell.length_b   1.000
_cell.length_c   1.000
_cell.angle_alpha   90.00
_cell.angle_beta   90.00
_cell.angle_gamma   90.00
#
_symmetry.space_group_name_H-M   'P 1'
#
loop_
_entity.id
_entity.type
_entity.pdbx_description
1 polymer ?
#
loop_
_entity_poly.entity_id
_entity_poly.type
_entity_poly.pdbx_seq_one_letter_code
_entity_poly.pdbx_strand_id
1 'polypeptide(L)'
;MKKNNSLLIMLTLSMFVTIGVVISPILRFEGFAPTAHFVNIVCSVFLGPWYSLLNGLITAFLRMSFLGIPPLAITGQVFGAVLSGIFYRKSKGSLLAAVIGEIIGTGVIGALVSYPVMKLFYGTGDITWYFYLPSFIIATILGGSVALIFLKTLQKSKVLYTIQKKLGVNVYDKSKKNSIK
;
A
#
# COMPACT_ATOMS: atom_id res chain seq x y z
N MET A 1 -2.43 4.05 -33.71
CA MET A 1 -1.88 3.18 -32.64
C MET A 1 -2.66 3.42 -31.35
N LYS A 2 -3.53 2.49 -30.92
CA LYS A 2 -4.17 2.56 -29.59
C LYS A 2 -3.05 2.46 -28.55
N LYS A 3 -2.79 3.53 -27.79
CA LYS A 3 -1.76 3.55 -26.76
C LYS A 3 -2.07 2.45 -25.76
N ASN A 4 -1.23 1.41 -25.72
CA ASN A 4 -1.49 0.19 -24.99
C ASN A 4 -1.22 0.41 -23.49
N ASN A 5 -2.12 1.15 -22.81
CA ASN A 5 -1.99 1.49 -21.38
C ASN A 5 -1.84 0.25 -20.50
N SER A 6 -2.36 -0.90 -20.94
CA SER A 6 -2.23 -2.19 -20.25
C SER A 6 -0.77 -2.59 -20.03
N LEU A 7 0.11 -2.42 -21.03
CA LEU A 7 1.53 -2.76 -20.89
C LEU A 7 2.23 -1.84 -19.87
N LEU A 8 1.92 -0.54 -19.89
CA LEU A 8 2.48 0.41 -18.93
C LEU A 8 2.00 0.13 -17.49
N ILE A 9 0.72 -0.20 -17.32
CA ILE A 9 0.15 -0.62 -16.03
C ILE A 9 0.87 -1.87 -15.52
N MET A 10 1.05 -2.87 -16.38
CA MET A 10 1.73 -4.12 -16.03
C MET A 10 3.17 -3.87 -15.60
N LEU A 11 3.94 -3.08 -16.37
CA LEU A 11 5.31 -2.70 -16.00
C LEU A 11 5.37 -1.96 -14.67
N THR A 12 4.46 -1.00 -14.47
CA THR A 12 4.40 -0.21 -13.23
C THR A 12 4.05 -1.11 -12.03
N LEU A 13 3.11 -2.02 -12.20
CA LEU A 13 2.74 -3.01 -11.19
C LEU A 13 3.93 -3.92 -10.86
N SER A 14 4.59 -4.48 -11.87
CA SER A 14 5.78 -5.31 -11.69
C SER A 14 6.90 -4.57 -10.96
N MET A 15 7.12 -3.29 -11.25
CA MET A 15 8.09 -2.47 -10.51
C MET A 15 7.73 -2.36 -9.02
N PHE A 16 6.47 -2.08 -8.69
CA PHE A 16 6.03 -2.02 -7.28
C PHE A 16 6.17 -3.35 -6.56
N VAL A 17 5.81 -4.46 -7.22
CA VAL A 17 6.00 -5.82 -6.68
C VAL A 17 7.49 -6.07 -6.41
N THR A 18 8.35 -5.82 -7.39
CA THR A 18 9.80 -6.04 -7.24
C THR A 18 10.38 -5.21 -6.10
N ILE A 19 10.02 -3.92 -6.01
CA ILE A 19 10.43 -3.04 -4.90
C ILE A 19 9.94 -3.62 -3.55
N GLY A 20 8.67 -4.03 -3.48
CA GLY A 20 8.08 -4.59 -2.27
C GLY A 20 8.73 -5.90 -1.82
N VAL A 21 9.16 -6.74 -2.75
CA VAL A 21 9.84 -8.01 -2.45
C VAL A 21 11.30 -7.80 -2.08
N VAL A 22 12.07 -7.08 -2.92
CA VAL A 22 13.53 -6.93 -2.77
C VAL A 22 13.90 -6.09 -1.55
N ILE A 23 13.12 -5.08 -1.19
CA ILE A 23 13.40 -4.24 -0.02
C ILE A 23 12.90 -4.91 1.27
N SER A 24 12.02 -5.92 1.18
CA SER A 24 11.44 -6.57 2.36
C SER A 24 12.46 -7.15 3.35
N PRO A 25 13.63 -7.70 2.96
CA PRO A 25 14.62 -8.20 3.93
C PRO A 25 15.40 -7.09 4.65
N ILE A 26 15.54 -5.91 4.02
CA ILE A 26 16.42 -4.85 4.51
C ILE A 26 15.76 -4.02 5.63
N LEU A 27 14.44 -3.84 5.57
CA LEU A 27 13.68 -2.95 6.46
C LEU A 27 12.48 -3.63 7.11
N ARG A 28 12.60 -4.93 7.44
CA ARG A 28 11.53 -5.70 8.12
C ARG A 28 11.97 -6.23 9.47
N PHE A 29 11.19 -5.89 10.48
CA PHE A 29 11.05 -6.66 11.71
C PHE A 29 9.66 -7.33 11.72
N GLU A 30 9.44 -8.37 12.52
CA GLU A 30 8.12 -8.99 12.59
C GLU A 30 7.05 -7.97 13.03
N GLY A 31 5.99 -7.85 12.24
CA GLY A 31 4.95 -6.83 12.46
C GLY A 31 5.37 -5.39 12.13
N PHE A 32 6.56 -5.15 11.60
CA PHE A 32 7.05 -3.82 11.24
C PHE A 32 7.69 -3.82 9.83
N ALA A 33 6.92 -3.40 8.83
CA ALA A 33 7.37 -3.34 7.43
C ALA A 33 7.03 -1.98 6.78
N PRO A 34 7.72 -0.88 7.13
CA PRO A 34 7.41 0.47 6.64
C PRO A 34 7.43 0.57 5.12
N THR A 35 8.29 -0.20 4.47
CA THR A 35 8.47 -0.21 3.01
C THR A 35 7.28 -0.85 2.29
N ALA A 36 6.64 -1.85 2.89
CA ALA A 36 5.45 -2.46 2.32
C ALA A 36 4.27 -1.46 2.33
N HIS A 37 4.07 -0.74 3.43
CA HIS A 37 3.02 0.28 3.53
C HIS A 37 3.26 1.46 2.58
N PHE A 38 4.53 1.87 2.42
CA PHE A 38 4.92 2.86 1.42
C PHE A 38 4.50 2.43 0.01
N VAL A 39 4.91 1.22 -0.41
CA VAL A 39 4.58 0.68 -1.74
C VAL A 39 3.06 0.58 -1.93
N ASN A 40 2.33 0.10 -0.93
CA ASN A 40 0.87 0.00 -0.97
C ASN A 40 0.20 1.35 -1.22
N ILE A 41 0.57 2.40 -0.47
CA ILE A 41 -0.05 3.72 -0.64
C ILE A 41 0.30 4.32 -2.01
N VAL A 42 1.57 4.23 -2.43
CA VAL A 42 1.99 4.79 -3.72
C VAL A 42 1.33 4.05 -4.88
N CYS A 43 1.29 2.71 -4.85
CA CYS A 43 0.60 1.90 -5.84
C CYS A 43 -0.92 2.19 -5.86
N SER A 44 -1.54 2.36 -4.70
CA SER A 44 -2.95 2.75 -4.57
C SER A 44 -3.26 4.10 -5.22
N VAL A 45 -2.36 5.06 -5.06
CA VAL A 45 -2.51 6.41 -5.64
C VAL A 45 -2.23 6.40 -7.15
N PHE A 46 -1.30 5.56 -7.61
CA PHE A 46 -0.90 5.50 -9.02
C PHE A 46 -1.85 4.66 -9.87
N LEU A 47 -2.30 3.52 -9.36
CA LEU A 47 -3.06 2.52 -10.14
C LEU A 47 -4.49 2.31 -9.60
N GLY A 48 -4.77 2.69 -8.36
CA GLY A 48 -6.08 2.50 -7.73
C GLY A 48 -6.24 1.19 -6.97
N PRO A 49 -7.43 0.94 -6.40
CA PRO A 49 -7.63 -0.12 -5.41
C PRO A 49 -7.43 -1.54 -5.97
N TRP A 50 -7.88 -1.81 -7.20
CA TRP A 50 -7.82 -3.16 -7.77
C TRP A 50 -6.41 -3.60 -8.16
N TYR A 51 -5.64 -2.72 -8.80
CA TYR A 51 -4.24 -3.00 -9.11
C TYR A 51 -3.37 -2.98 -7.85
N SER A 52 -3.71 -2.15 -6.86
CA SER A 52 -3.03 -2.18 -5.56
C SER A 52 -3.31 -3.47 -4.79
N LEU A 53 -4.54 -3.99 -4.85
CA LEU A 53 -4.86 -5.32 -4.32
C LEU A 53 -4.01 -6.40 -4.99
N LEU A 54 -3.95 -6.38 -6.33
CA LEU A 54 -3.14 -7.33 -7.09
C LEU A 54 -1.65 -7.21 -6.71
N ASN A 55 -1.13 -6.00 -6.58
CA ASN A 55 0.23 -5.75 -6.09
C ASN A 55 0.45 -6.37 -4.72
N GLY A 56 -0.44 -6.11 -3.77
CA GLY A 56 -0.34 -6.61 -2.39
C GLY A 56 -0.38 -8.13 -2.32
N LEU A 57 -1.27 -8.76 -3.09
CA LEU A 57 -1.39 -10.23 -3.16
C LEU A 57 -0.14 -10.88 -3.75
N ILE A 58 0.34 -10.39 -4.90
CA ILE A 58 1.54 -10.93 -5.54
C ILE A 58 2.75 -10.73 -4.62
N THR A 59 2.91 -9.52 -4.07
CA THR A 59 4.02 -9.22 -3.16
C THR A 59 3.98 -10.10 -1.92
N ALA A 60 2.80 -10.30 -1.31
CA ALA A 60 2.65 -11.18 -0.15
C ALA A 60 2.98 -12.63 -0.49
N PHE A 61 2.46 -13.14 -1.61
CA PHE A 61 2.72 -14.51 -2.06
C PHE A 61 4.21 -14.76 -2.32
N LEU A 62 4.88 -13.83 -3.02
CA LEU A 62 6.32 -13.94 -3.28
C LEU A 62 7.13 -13.87 -1.99
N ARG A 63 6.75 -12.99 -1.06
CA ARG A 63 7.40 -12.88 0.26
C ARG A 63 7.25 -14.16 1.07
N MET A 64 6.08 -14.80 1.04
CA MET A 64 5.86 -16.08 1.70
C MET A 64 6.70 -17.20 1.05
N SER A 65 6.70 -17.27 -0.28
CA SER A 65 7.33 -18.35 -1.03
C SER A 65 8.86 -18.29 -1.02
N PHE A 66 9.43 -17.09 -1.18
CA PHE A 66 10.88 -16.91 -1.35
C PHE A 66 11.62 -16.45 -0.09
N LEU A 67 10.92 -15.76 0.82
CA LEU A 67 11.55 -15.18 2.02
C LEU A 67 11.10 -15.85 3.32
N GLY A 68 10.26 -16.89 3.24
CA GLY A 68 9.73 -17.59 4.41
C GLY A 68 8.89 -16.71 5.35
N ILE A 69 8.35 -15.60 4.82
CA ILE A 69 7.59 -14.64 5.63
C ILE A 69 6.22 -15.27 5.98
N PRO A 70 5.75 -15.17 7.23
CA PRO A 70 4.46 -15.73 7.62
C PRO A 70 3.26 -15.11 6.87
N PRO A 71 2.09 -15.79 6.86
CA PRO A 71 0.85 -15.32 6.22
C PRO A 71 0.36 -13.92 6.68
N LEU A 72 0.92 -13.39 7.77
CA LEU A 72 0.83 -11.97 8.19
C LEU A 72 1.05 -10.98 7.05
N ALA A 73 1.86 -11.33 6.05
CA ALA A 73 2.09 -10.48 4.89
C ALA A 73 0.84 -10.30 4.01
N ILE A 74 -0.08 -11.28 3.98
CA ILE A 74 -1.32 -11.19 3.20
C ILE A 74 -2.32 -10.30 3.92
N THR A 75 -2.58 -10.56 5.21
CA THR A 75 -3.53 -9.77 6.01
C THR A 75 -3.11 -8.32 6.09
N GLY A 76 -1.81 -8.05 6.25
CA GLY A 76 -1.28 -6.70 6.23
C GLY A 76 -1.43 -6.01 4.88
N GLN A 77 -1.15 -6.68 3.76
CA GLN A 77 -1.10 -5.99 2.47
C GLN A 77 -2.47 -5.80 1.80
N VAL A 78 -3.39 -6.74 1.95
CA VAL A 78 -4.66 -6.73 1.21
C VAL A 78 -5.57 -5.58 1.64
N PHE A 79 -5.82 -5.44 2.94
CA PHE A 79 -6.78 -4.45 3.45
C PHE A 79 -6.27 -3.02 3.29
N GLY A 80 -5.00 -2.76 3.60
CA GLY A 80 -4.40 -1.44 3.41
C GLY A 80 -4.40 -0.97 1.97
N ALA A 81 -3.91 -1.81 1.05
CA ALA A 81 -3.85 -1.51 -0.37
C ALA A 81 -5.23 -1.15 -0.96
N VAL A 82 -6.26 -1.92 -0.60
CA VAL A 82 -7.63 -1.67 -1.07
C VAL A 82 -8.20 -0.39 -0.45
N LEU A 83 -8.14 -0.25 0.88
CA LEU A 83 -8.73 0.89 1.58
C LEU A 83 -8.02 2.20 1.26
N SER A 84 -6.69 2.18 1.13
CA SER A 84 -5.91 3.33 0.65
C SER A 84 -6.38 3.80 -0.72
N GLY A 85 -6.55 2.87 -1.67
CA GLY A 85 -7.05 3.17 -3.02
C GLY A 85 -8.49 3.68 -3.03
N ILE A 86 -9.38 3.07 -2.25
CA ILE A 86 -10.79 3.50 -2.13
C ILE A 86 -10.86 4.89 -1.52
N PHE A 87 -10.16 5.15 -0.41
CA PHE A 87 -10.22 6.43 0.30
C PHE A 87 -9.60 7.55 -0.52
N TYR A 88 -8.51 7.28 -1.25
CA TYR A 88 -7.94 8.24 -2.20
C TYR A 88 -8.97 8.65 -3.27
N ARG A 89 -9.68 7.68 -3.87
CA ARG A 89 -10.68 7.94 -4.91
C ARG A 89 -11.94 8.61 -4.37
N LYS A 90 -12.45 8.15 -3.23
CA LYS A 90 -13.66 8.69 -2.57
C LYS A 90 -13.44 10.14 -2.09
N SER A 91 -12.22 10.45 -1.62
CA SER A 91 -11.83 11.81 -1.19
C SER A 91 -11.45 12.75 -2.33
N LYS A 92 -11.70 12.35 -3.59
CA LYS A 92 -11.37 13.10 -4.80
C LYS A 92 -9.88 13.48 -4.84
N GLY A 93 -9.00 12.54 -4.49
CA GLY A 93 -7.54 12.70 -4.56
C GLY A 93 -6.86 13.22 -3.30
N SER A 94 -7.39 12.97 -2.10
CA SER A 94 -6.69 13.35 -0.87
C SER A 94 -5.60 12.34 -0.54
N LEU A 95 -4.32 12.77 -0.60
CA LEU A 95 -3.19 11.92 -0.19
C LEU A 95 -3.29 11.51 1.28
N LEU A 96 -3.77 12.40 2.16
CA LEU A 96 -4.03 12.07 3.56
C LEU A 96 -5.09 10.97 3.72
N ALA A 97 -6.13 10.96 2.87
CA ALA A 97 -7.13 9.89 2.92
C ALA A 97 -6.54 8.54 2.49
N ALA A 98 -5.58 8.54 1.54
CA ALA A 98 -4.86 7.33 1.17
C ALA A 98 -4.04 6.76 2.35
N VAL A 99 -3.35 7.63 3.09
CA VAL A 99 -2.59 7.24 4.29
C VAL A 99 -3.52 6.73 5.40
N ILE A 100 -4.62 7.44 5.67
CA ILE A 100 -5.63 7.00 6.65
C ILE A 100 -6.21 5.64 6.26
N GLY A 101 -6.45 5.41 4.97
CA GLY A 101 -6.91 4.11 4.46
C GLY A 101 -5.93 2.98 4.75
N GLU A 102 -4.61 3.22 4.65
CA GLU A 102 -3.59 2.23 5.02
C GLU A 102 -3.51 2.01 6.54
N ILE A 103 -3.60 3.07 7.35
CA ILE A 103 -3.59 2.97 8.82
C ILE A 103 -4.81 2.19 9.31
N ILE A 104 -5.99 2.45 8.76
CA ILE A 104 -7.21 1.70 9.13
C ILE A 104 -7.14 0.27 8.57
N GLY A 105 -6.78 0.13 7.30
CA GLY A 105 -6.80 -1.15 6.61
C GLY A 105 -5.75 -2.11 7.13
N THR A 106 -4.49 -1.69 7.17
CA THR A 106 -3.39 -2.54 7.65
C THR A 106 -3.21 -2.40 9.16
N GLY A 107 -3.15 -1.16 9.64
CA GLY A 107 -2.83 -0.84 11.02
C GLY A 107 -3.85 -1.37 12.01
N VAL A 108 -5.14 -1.36 11.65
CA VAL A 108 -6.22 -1.86 12.52
C VAL A 108 -6.78 -3.19 12.01
N ILE A 109 -7.40 -3.21 10.82
CA ILE A 109 -8.11 -4.42 10.33
C ILE A 109 -7.10 -5.55 10.07
N GLY A 110 -6.01 -5.26 9.36
CA GLY A 110 -4.97 -6.23 9.05
C GLY A 110 -4.31 -6.79 10.30
N ALA A 111 -4.06 -5.95 11.32
CA ALA A 111 -3.49 -6.37 12.60
C ALA A 111 -4.45 -7.27 13.40
N LEU A 112 -5.75 -6.95 13.42
CA LEU A 112 -6.76 -7.75 14.11
C LEU A 112 -6.98 -9.11 13.42
N VAL A 113 -7.03 -9.13 12.09
CA VAL A 113 -7.18 -10.36 11.29
C VAL A 113 -5.90 -11.20 11.31
N SER A 114 -4.75 -10.59 11.56
CA SER A 114 -3.47 -11.30 11.69
C SER A 114 -3.45 -12.28 12.85
N TYR A 115 -4.14 -11.99 13.95
CA TYR A 115 -4.22 -12.90 15.10
C TYR A 115 -4.87 -14.26 14.77
N PRO A 116 -6.13 -14.35 14.28
CA PRO A 116 -6.74 -15.64 13.95
C PRO A 116 -5.99 -16.37 12.83
N VAL A 117 -5.42 -15.63 11.88
CA VAL A 117 -4.61 -16.25 10.81
C VAL A 117 -3.35 -16.90 11.40
N MET A 118 -2.62 -16.22 12.28
CA MET A 118 -1.45 -16.84 12.92
C MET A 118 -1.81 -18.02 13.82
N LYS A 119 -2.93 -17.92 14.56
CA LYS A 119 -3.43 -19.02 15.39
C LYS A 119 -3.75 -20.27 14.56
N LEU A 120 -4.36 -20.10 13.39
CA LEU A 120 -4.74 -21.20 12.50
C LEU A 120 -3.52 -21.87 11.82
N PHE A 121 -2.53 -21.09 11.40
CA PHE A 121 -1.40 -21.62 10.62
C PHE A 121 -0.19 -22.06 11.45
N TYR A 122 0.10 -21.39 12.58
CA TYR A 122 1.31 -21.61 13.37
C TYR A 122 1.06 -22.16 14.77
N GLY A 123 -0.21 -22.26 15.21
CA GLY A 123 -0.57 -22.87 16.50
C GLY A 123 0.03 -22.17 17.73
N THR A 124 0.50 -20.93 17.60
CA THR A 124 1.24 -20.24 18.66
C THR A 124 0.32 -19.85 19.82
N GLY A 125 0.74 -20.21 21.04
CA GLY A 125 -0.03 -20.13 22.30
C GLY A 125 -0.47 -18.71 22.68
N ASP A 126 -1.53 -18.62 23.49
CA ASP A 126 -2.20 -17.46 24.13
C ASP A 126 -1.72 -16.03 23.84
N ILE A 127 -1.45 -15.69 22.59
CA ILE A 127 -1.21 -14.30 22.19
C ILE A 127 -2.53 -13.56 22.27
N THR A 128 -2.53 -12.32 22.73
CA THR A 128 -3.72 -11.49 22.74
C THR A 128 -4.04 -11.02 21.32
N TRP A 129 -5.32 -10.87 21.01
CA TRP A 129 -5.82 -10.38 19.73
C TRP A 129 -5.26 -9.01 19.29
N TYR A 130 -4.76 -8.22 20.24
CA TYR A 130 -4.12 -6.92 19.99
C TYR A 130 -2.60 -6.96 19.84
N PHE A 131 -1.96 -8.12 19.94
CA PHE A 131 -0.50 -8.21 20.00
C PHE A 131 0.21 -7.53 18.82
N TYR A 132 -0.33 -7.69 17.60
CA TYR A 132 0.23 -7.09 16.39
C TYR A 132 -0.17 -5.63 16.16
N LEU A 133 -1.17 -5.13 16.90
CA LEU A 133 -1.77 -3.81 16.69
C LEU A 133 -0.74 -2.66 16.86
N PRO A 134 0.07 -2.59 17.93
CA PRO A 134 1.04 -1.52 18.08
C PRO A 134 2.07 -1.49 16.94
N SER A 135 2.65 -2.63 16.60
CA SER A 135 3.69 -2.72 15.57
C SER A 135 3.17 -2.32 14.19
N PHE A 136 1.97 -2.79 13.81
CA PHE A 136 1.34 -2.45 12.53
C PHE A 136 0.96 -0.97 12.46
N ILE A 137 0.44 -0.38 13.54
CA ILE A 137 0.13 1.06 13.57
C ILE A 137 1.41 1.88 13.39
N ILE A 138 2.48 1.58 14.13
CA ILE A 138 3.73 2.33 14.01
C ILE A 138 4.31 2.16 12.59
N ALA A 139 4.30 0.96 12.04
CA ALA A 139 4.80 0.70 10.69
C ALA A 139 4.00 1.44 9.61
N THR A 140 2.68 1.47 9.72
CA THR A 140 1.80 2.19 8.78
C THR A 140 1.94 3.71 8.89
N ILE A 141 2.15 4.25 10.10
CA ILE A 141 2.42 5.67 10.30
C ILE A 141 3.76 6.05 9.66
N LEU A 142 4.81 5.27 9.86
CA LEU A 142 6.13 5.55 9.28
C LEU A 142 6.12 5.42 7.76
N GLY A 143 5.64 4.29 7.24
CA GLY A 143 5.53 4.08 5.79
C GLY A 143 4.59 5.08 5.13
N GLY A 144 3.48 5.41 5.80
CA GLY A 144 2.52 6.41 5.37
C GLY A 144 3.05 7.83 5.37
N SER A 145 3.87 8.20 6.35
CA SER A 145 4.52 9.52 6.40
C SER A 145 5.50 9.70 5.24
N VAL A 146 6.34 8.69 4.97
CA VAL A 146 7.26 8.70 3.84
C VAL A 146 6.51 8.73 2.51
N ALA A 147 5.43 7.94 2.38
CA ALA A 147 4.59 7.95 1.18
C ALA A 147 3.92 9.30 0.95
N LEU A 148 3.44 9.93 2.03
CA LEU A 148 2.82 11.26 1.97
C LEU A 148 3.82 12.31 1.47
N ILE A 149 5.04 12.32 2.02
CA ILE A 149 6.09 13.25 1.59
C ILE A 149 6.41 13.03 0.11
N PHE A 150 6.67 11.78 -0.29
CA PHE A 150 6.98 11.41 -1.67
C PHE A 150 5.88 11.83 -2.65
N LEU A 151 4.62 11.47 -2.37
CA LEU A 151 3.49 11.78 -3.22
C LEU A 151 3.18 13.29 -3.26
N LYS A 152 3.37 14.00 -2.15
CA LYS A 152 3.20 15.46 -2.10
C LYS A 152 4.25 16.18 -2.92
N THR A 153 5.50 15.69 -2.92
CA THR A 153 6.56 16.20 -3.80
C THR A 153 6.22 15.98 -5.27
N LEU A 154 5.76 14.78 -5.65
CA LEU A 154 5.30 14.48 -7.01
C LEU A 154 4.07 15.30 -7.44
N GLN A 155 3.17 15.58 -6.50
CA GLN A 155 2.01 16.42 -6.76
C GLN A 155 2.42 17.88 -6.99
N LYS A 156 3.34 18.41 -6.18
CA LYS A 156 3.88 19.77 -6.35
C LYS A 156 4.62 19.95 -7.68
N SER A 157 5.36 18.93 -8.14
CA SER A 157 6.07 18.96 -9.41
C SER A 157 5.17 18.68 -10.64
N LYS A 158 3.86 18.49 -10.46
CA LYS A 158 2.89 18.12 -11.52
C LYS A 158 3.21 16.79 -12.24
N VAL A 159 4.17 16.03 -11.72
CA VAL A 159 4.55 14.71 -12.26
C VAL A 159 3.48 13.66 -11.94
N LEU A 160 2.88 13.73 -10.74
CA LEU A 160 1.85 12.77 -10.32
C LEU A 160 0.67 12.71 -11.30
N TYR A 161 0.18 13.88 -11.71
CA TYR A 161 -0.89 14.00 -12.71
C TYR A 161 -0.49 13.38 -14.05
N THR A 162 0.74 13.66 -14.49
CA THR A 162 1.27 13.14 -15.75
C THR A 162 1.37 11.62 -15.74
N ILE A 163 1.79 11.03 -14.62
CA ILE A 163 1.85 9.58 -14.43
C ILE A 163 0.44 8.98 -14.49
N GLN A 164 -0.50 9.50 -13.69
CA GLN A 164 -1.88 8.98 -13.67
C GLN A 164 -2.56 9.08 -15.04
N LYS A 165 -2.37 10.20 -15.76
CA LYS A 165 -2.89 10.39 -17.11
C LYS A 165 -2.29 9.41 -18.12
N LYS A 166 -0.97 9.14 -18.03
CA LYS A 166 -0.30 8.16 -18.89
C LYS A 166 -0.78 6.73 -18.61
N LEU A 167 -1.06 6.41 -17.35
CA LEU A 167 -1.59 5.12 -16.91
C LEU A 167 -3.08 4.93 -17.25
N GLY A 168 -3.81 6.00 -17.57
CA GLY A 168 -5.23 5.93 -17.89
C GLY A 168 -6.12 5.64 -16.69
N VAL A 169 -5.66 5.91 -15.48
CA VAL A 169 -6.46 5.84 -14.25
C VAL A 169 -7.18 7.15 -13.97
N ASN A 170 -8.19 7.10 -13.11
CA ASN A 170 -8.89 8.29 -12.61
C ASN A 170 -7.89 9.32 -12.09
N VAL A 171 -7.86 10.48 -12.73
CA VAL A 171 -6.93 11.55 -12.41
C VAL A 171 -7.60 12.52 -11.45
N TYR A 172 -6.96 12.78 -10.32
CA TYR A 172 -7.48 13.70 -9.31
C TYR A 172 -6.57 14.92 -9.22
N ASP A 173 -6.91 15.97 -9.98
CA ASP A 173 -6.15 17.20 -10.00
C ASP A 173 -6.56 18.12 -8.85
N LYS A 174 -5.89 17.97 -7.71
CA LYS A 174 -5.94 18.98 -6.64
C LYS A 174 -4.98 20.15 -6.86
N SER A 175 -4.08 20.10 -7.86
CA SER A 175 -3.13 21.21 -8.13
C SER A 175 -3.85 22.45 -8.66
N LYS A 176 -4.96 22.27 -9.39
CA LYS A 176 -5.87 23.34 -9.81
C LYS A 176 -6.58 24.09 -8.67
N LYS A 177 -6.66 23.51 -7.46
CA LYS A 177 -7.40 24.13 -6.35
C LYS A 177 -6.57 25.14 -5.54
N ASN A 178 -5.24 25.06 -5.65
CA ASN A 178 -4.32 25.96 -4.95
C ASN A 178 -3.90 27.19 -5.77
N SER A 179 -4.41 27.35 -6.99
CA SER A 179 -4.18 28.55 -7.82
C SER A 179 -5.32 29.58 -7.74
N ILE A 180 -6.24 29.43 -6.79
CA ILE A 180 -7.40 30.32 -6.56
C ILE A 180 -7.44 30.74 -5.08
N LYS A 181 -6.28 31.01 -4.49
CA LYS A 181 -6.16 31.73 -3.22
C LYS A 181 -5.00 32.70 -3.32
#